data_AF-A0A1X0AN95-F1
#
_entry.id   AF-A0A1X0AN95-F1
#
_cell.length_a   1.000
_cell.length_b   1.000
_cell.length_c   1.000
_cell.angle_alpha   90.00
_cell.angle_beta   90.00
_cell.angle_gamma   90.00
#
_symmetry.space_group_name_H-M   'P 1'
#
loop_
_entity.id
_entity.type
_entity.pdbx_description
1 polymer ?
#
loop_
_entity_poly.entity_id
_entity_poly.type
_entity_poly.pdbx_seq_one_letter_code
_entity_poly.pdbx_strand_id
1 'polypeptide(L)'
;MFTLENVASAAYVIAALLFILALAGLSRHETSRAGNTFGIVGMAVALIATIALALDRKIEPLGLALLVGAMIVGAAIGLWRARVVEMTGMPELIALLHSFVGLAAVLVGWNGYLHVENDLAGAEAA
;
A
#
# COMPACT_ATOMS: atom_id res chain seq x y z
N MET A 1 -7.31 -12.71 -23.88
CA MET A 1 -5.83 -12.85 -23.98
C MET A 1 -5.25 -12.30 -22.69
N PHE A 2 -4.44 -13.07 -21.95
CA PHE A 2 -3.95 -12.66 -20.62
C PHE A 2 -2.93 -11.52 -20.75
N THR A 3 -3.30 -10.30 -20.33
CA THR A 3 -2.42 -9.14 -20.23
C THR A 3 -1.98 -8.94 -18.78
N LEU A 4 -0.87 -8.23 -18.56
CA LEU A 4 -0.41 -7.92 -17.21
C LEU A 4 -1.45 -7.13 -16.40
N GLU A 5 -2.20 -6.24 -17.05
CA GLU A 5 -3.28 -5.47 -16.43
C GLU A 5 -4.40 -6.36 -15.88
N ASN A 6 -4.80 -7.38 -16.64
CA ASN A 6 -5.82 -8.34 -16.20
C ASN A 6 -5.31 -9.20 -15.04
N VAL A 7 -4.03 -9.58 -15.07
CA VAL A 7 -3.39 -10.32 -13.98
C VAL A 7 -3.29 -9.45 -12.71
N ALA A 8 -2.88 -8.20 -12.85
CA ALA A 8 -2.79 -7.26 -11.73
C ALA A 8 -4.17 -6.95 -11.14
N SER A 9 -5.20 -6.78 -11.98
CA SER A 9 -6.59 -6.60 -11.53
C SER A 9 -7.07 -7.81 -10.73
N ALA A 10 -6.81 -9.03 -11.20
CA ALA A 10 -7.12 -10.24 -10.46
C ALA A 10 -6.33 -10.31 -9.14
N ALA A 11 -5.06 -9.93 -9.14
CA ALA A 11 -4.23 -9.86 -7.93
C ALA A 11 -4.79 -8.85 -6.90
N TYR A 12 -5.31 -7.70 -7.34
CA TYR A 12 -5.96 -6.73 -6.46
C TYR A 12 -7.25 -7.27 -5.85
N VAL A 13 -8.06 -8.02 -6.60
CA VAL A 13 -9.24 -8.71 -6.05
C VAL A 13 -8.81 -9.73 -5.00
N ILE A 14 -7.79 -10.53 -5.28
CA ILE A 14 -7.24 -11.50 -4.33
C ILE A 14 -6.72 -10.79 -3.07
N ALA A 15 -5.97 -9.70 -3.22
CA ALA A 15 -5.46 -8.92 -2.10
C ALA A 15 -6.60 -8.33 -1.25
N ALA A 16 -7.67 -7.81 -1.88
CA ALA A 16 -8.85 -7.32 -1.18
C ALA A 16 -9.54 -8.42 -0.36
N LEU A 17 -9.70 -9.62 -0.93
CA LEU A 17 -10.25 -10.78 -0.21
C LEU A 17 -9.35 -11.17 0.99
N LEU A 18 -8.03 -11.15 0.81
CA LEU A 18 -7.08 -11.42 1.90
C LEU A 18 -7.17 -10.37 3.01
N PHE A 19 -7.37 -9.08 2.69
CA PHE A 19 -7.59 -8.06 3.71
C PHE A 19 -8.92 -8.24 4.46
N ILE A 20 -9.98 -8.67 3.78
CA ILE A 20 -11.25 -9.02 4.44
C ILE A 20 -11.04 -10.19 5.41
N LEU A 21 -10.33 -11.24 4.98
CA LEU A 21 -9.98 -12.38 5.83
C LEU A 21 -9.05 -11.97 6.99
N ALA A 22 -8.16 -11.01 6.78
CA ALA A 22 -7.30 -10.48 7.82
C ALA A 22 -8.13 -9.82 8.94
N LEU A 23 -9.06 -8.93 8.59
CA LEU A 23 -9.96 -8.26 9.55
C LEU A 23 -10.86 -9.27 10.29
N ALA A 24 -11.42 -10.24 9.56
CA ALA A 24 -12.21 -11.31 10.15
C ALA A 24 -11.38 -12.15 11.14
N GLY A 25 -10.14 -12.49 10.77
CA GLY A 25 -9.22 -13.26 11.62
C GLY A 25 -8.75 -12.48 12.86
N LEU A 26 -8.52 -11.18 12.75
CA LEU A 26 -8.12 -10.31 13.87
C LEU A 26 -9.23 -10.11 14.91
N SER A 27 -10.49 -10.33 14.52
CA SER A 27 -11.65 -10.12 15.40
C SER A 27 -11.86 -11.24 16.43
N ARG A 28 -11.09 -12.33 16.37
CA ARG A 28 -11.11 -13.42 17.36
C ARG A 28 -9.70 -13.78 17.79
N HIS A 29 -9.48 -13.99 19.08
CA HIS A 29 -8.15 -14.28 19.62
C HIS A 29 -7.56 -15.57 19.05
N GLU A 30 -8.39 -16.59 18.86
CA GLU A 30 -8.01 -17.91 18.36
C GLU A 30 -7.47 -17.85 16.91
N THR A 31 -8.00 -16.93 16.10
CA THR A 31 -7.63 -16.77 14.68
C THR A 31 -6.70 -15.58 14.42
N SER A 32 -6.35 -14.80 15.45
CA SER A 32 -5.58 -13.54 15.33
C SER A 32 -4.27 -13.69 14.55
N ARG A 33 -3.52 -14.78 14.79
CA ARG A 33 -2.26 -15.06 14.09
C ARG A 33 -2.48 -15.35 12.60
N ALA A 34 -3.53 -16.10 12.26
CA ALA A 34 -3.90 -16.37 10.88
C ALA A 34 -4.36 -15.08 10.17
N GLY A 35 -5.17 -14.26 10.85
CA GLY A 35 -5.59 -12.95 10.36
C GLY A 35 -4.41 -12.03 10.03
N ASN A 36 -3.42 -11.95 10.91
CA ASN A 36 -2.22 -11.15 10.65
C ASN A 36 -1.44 -11.68 9.42
N THR A 37 -1.39 -13.00 9.24
CA THR A 37 -0.72 -13.62 8.08
C THR A 37 -1.45 -13.29 6.78
N PHE A 38 -2.79 -13.34 6.76
CA PHE A 38 -3.56 -12.91 5.59
C PHE A 38 -3.30 -11.44 5.24
N GLY A 39 -3.17 -10.57 6.24
CA GLY A 39 -2.84 -9.16 6.02
C GLY A 39 -1.46 -8.97 5.38
N ILE A 40 -0.44 -9.67 5.87
CA ILE A 40 0.92 -9.62 5.31
C ILE A 40 0.94 -10.13 3.87
N VAL A 41 0.30 -11.26 3.60
CA VAL A 41 0.23 -11.83 2.24
C VAL A 41 -0.56 -10.91 1.31
N GLY A 42 -1.69 -10.36 1.76
CA GLY A 42 -2.49 -9.42 0.97
C GLY A 42 -1.71 -8.17 0.58
N MET A 43 -0.97 -7.57 1.53
CA MET A 43 -0.10 -6.42 1.25
C MET A 43 1.03 -6.77 0.28
N ALA A 44 1.66 -7.94 0.43
CA ALA A 44 2.72 -8.39 -0.48
C ALA A 44 2.20 -8.58 -1.91
N VAL A 45 1.03 -9.23 -2.08
CA VAL A 45 0.40 -9.43 -3.39
C VAL A 45 0.08 -8.08 -4.06
N ALA A 46 -0.52 -7.14 -3.32
CA ALA A 46 -0.83 -5.81 -3.84
C ALA A 46 0.43 -5.05 -4.28
N LEU A 47 1.46 -5.00 -3.43
CA LEU A 47 2.72 -4.32 -3.75
C LEU A 47 3.42 -4.92 -4.97
N ILE A 48 3.51 -6.25 -5.06
CA ILE A 48 4.14 -6.92 -6.20
C ILE A 48 3.39 -6.61 -7.50
N ALA A 49 2.05 -6.66 -7.49
CA ALA A 49 1.25 -6.34 -8.67
C ALA A 49 1.44 -4.87 -9.11
N THR A 50 1.42 -3.92 -8.16
CA THR A 50 1.63 -2.50 -8.45
C THR A 50 3.03 -2.22 -8.99
N ILE A 51 4.07 -2.82 -8.41
CA ILE A 51 5.45 -2.65 -8.86
C ILE A 51 5.64 -3.28 -10.25
N ALA A 52 5.08 -4.47 -10.50
CA ALA A 52 5.14 -5.12 -11.80
C ALA A 52 4.50 -4.26 -12.89
N LEU A 53 3.33 -3.66 -12.63
CA LEU A 53 2.70 -2.71 -13.54
C LEU A 53 3.54 -1.45 -13.77
N ALA A 54 4.15 -0.90 -12.72
CA ALA A 54 5.02 0.28 -12.85
C ALA A 54 6.24 -0.01 -13.74
N LEU A 55 6.83 -1.21 -13.62
CA LEU A 55 7.95 -1.64 -14.45
C LEU A 55 7.53 -1.87 -15.91
N ASP A 56 6.37 -2.50 -16.14
CA ASP A 56 5.83 -2.74 -17.49
C ASP A 56 5.49 -1.44 -18.22
N ARG A 57 4.97 -0.45 -17.48
CA ARG A 57 4.73 0.92 -17.96
C ARG A 57 6.02 1.74 -18.17
N LYS A 58 7.20 1.13 -18.00
CA LYS A 58 8.52 1.76 -18.19
C LYS A 58 8.68 3.03 -17.35
N ILE A 59 8.41 2.92 -16.05
CA ILE A 59 8.71 3.98 -15.08
C ILE A 59 10.12 4.55 -15.30
N GLU A 60 10.23 5.88 -15.25
CA GLU A 60 11.51 6.56 -15.42
C GLU A 60 12.53 6.12 -14.35
N PRO A 61 13.83 6.07 -14.65
CA PRO A 61 14.85 5.65 -13.70
C PRO A 61 14.82 6.44 -12.38
N LEU A 62 14.54 7.75 -12.46
CA LEU A 62 14.39 8.60 -11.29
C LEU A 62 13.15 8.20 -10.47
N GLY A 63 12.01 7.97 -11.13
CA GLY A 63 10.78 7.52 -10.47
C GLY A 63 10.96 6.17 -9.76
N LEU A 64 11.66 5.22 -10.40
CA LEU A 64 11.98 3.93 -9.80
C LEU A 64 12.91 4.09 -8.59
N ALA A 65 13.94 4.93 -8.69
CA ALA A 65 14.86 5.21 -7.58
C ALA A 65 14.13 5.85 -6.39
N LEU A 66 13.23 6.80 -6.65
CA LEU A 66 12.40 7.44 -5.62
C LEU A 66 11.43 6.44 -4.98
N LEU A 67 10.76 5.60 -5.77
CA LEU A 67 9.86 4.55 -5.27
C LEU A 67 10.59 3.61 -4.31
N VAL A 68 11.72 3.03 -4.76
CA VAL A 68 12.50 2.09 -3.95
C VAL A 68 13.09 2.78 -2.72
N GLY A 69 13.65 3.98 -2.89
CA GLY A 69 14.21 4.76 -1.79
C GLY A 69 13.17 5.08 -0.72
N ALA A 70 12.00 5.59 -1.10
CA ALA A 70 10.92 5.91 -0.18
C ALA A 70 10.38 4.66 0.54
N MET A 71 10.20 3.54 -0.17
CA MET A 71 9.78 2.27 0.44
C MET A 71 10.78 1.78 1.47
N ILE A 72 12.08 1.79 1.16
CA ILE A 72 13.13 1.34 2.09
C ILE A 72 13.15 2.24 3.33
N VAL A 73 13.14 3.56 3.16
CA VAL A 73 13.17 4.52 4.27
C VAL A 73 11.93 4.35 5.15
N GLY A 74 10.74 4.31 4.55
CA GLY A 74 9.48 4.13 5.27
C GLY A 74 9.41 2.80 6.02
N ALA A 75 9.80 1.69 5.38
CA ALA A 75 9.82 0.37 6.00
C ALA A 75 10.85 0.30 7.14
N ALA A 76 12.05 0.86 6.96
CA ALA A 76 13.10 0.85 7.98
C ALA A 76 12.66 1.63 9.23
N ILE A 77 12.13 2.85 9.06
CA ILE A 77 11.63 3.67 10.17
C ILE A 77 10.44 2.98 10.84
N GLY A 78 9.49 2.47 10.06
CA GLY A 78 8.30 1.78 10.56
C GLY A 78 8.65 0.54 11.39
N LEU A 79 9.53 -0.34 10.89
CA LEU A 79 9.97 -1.53 11.62
C LEU A 79 10.75 -1.16 12.87
N TRP A 80 11.62 -0.14 12.81
CA TRP A 80 12.39 0.31 13.96
C TRP A 80 11.47 0.82 15.07
N ARG A 81 10.54 1.72 14.75
CA ARG A 81 9.58 2.26 15.73
C ARG A 81 8.67 1.17 16.29
N ALA A 82 8.18 0.25 15.46
CA ALA A 82 7.33 -0.85 15.91
C ALA A 82 8.03 -1.82 16.87
N ARG A 83 9.36 -1.94 16.81
CA ARG A 83 10.14 -2.83 17.70
C ARG A 83 10.51 -2.21 19.04
N VAL A 84 10.64 -0.89 19.12
CA VAL A 84 11.24 -0.19 20.28
C VAL A 84 10.18 0.41 21.20
N VAL A 85 8.97 0.68 20.71
CA VAL A 85 7.89 1.29 21.52
C VAL A 85 7.36 0.31 22.57
N GLU A 86 7.19 0.80 23.80
CA GLU A 86 6.59 0.05 24.90
C GLU A 86 5.11 -0.26 24.62
N MET A 87 4.59 -1.37 25.16
CA MET A 87 3.19 -1.75 24.97
C MET A 87 2.19 -0.71 25.51
N THR A 88 2.62 0.12 26.46
CA THR A 88 1.88 1.28 27.01
C THR A 88 1.74 2.41 26.00
N GLY A 89 2.76 2.63 25.16
CA GLY A 89 2.80 3.67 24.12
C GLY A 89 2.23 3.23 22.77
N MET A 90 1.59 2.06 22.71
CA MET A 90 0.98 1.53 21.49
C MET A 90 -0.13 2.44 20.93
N PRO A 91 -1.03 3.05 21.75
CA PRO A 91 -2.04 3.97 21.25
C PRO A 91 -1.44 5.17 20.49
N GLU A 92 -0.38 5.79 21.02
CA GLU A 92 0.28 6.93 20.38
C GLU A 92 0.99 6.52 19.09
N LEU A 93 1.66 5.36 19.07
CA LEU A 93 2.29 4.84 17.86
C LEU A 93 1.25 4.61 16.75
N ILE A 94 0.11 3.99 17.08
CA ILE A 94 -0.98 3.75 16.12
C ILE A 94 -1.54 5.07 15.60
N ALA A 95 -1.74 6.07 16.46
CA ALA A 95 -2.22 7.40 16.07
C ALA A 95 -1.27 8.06 15.05
N LEU A 96 0.04 8.04 15.32
CA LEU A 96 1.06 8.57 14.42
C LEU A 96 1.07 7.84 13.06
N LEU A 97 1.02 6.50 13.07
CA LEU A 97 0.98 5.71 11.84
C LEU A 97 -0.27 6.03 11.00
N HIS A 98 -1.42 6.24 11.64
CA HIS A 98 -2.65 6.63 10.95
C HIS A 98 -2.55 8.06 10.37
N SER A 99 -1.90 9.00 11.07
CA SER A 99 -1.64 10.34 10.53
C SER A 99 -0.78 10.30 9.26
N PHE A 100 0.21 9.40 9.16
CA PHE A 100 0.99 9.23 7.94
C PHE A 100 0.18 8.65 6.79
N VAL A 101 -0.75 7.72 7.05
CA VAL A 101 -1.68 7.21 6.02
C VAL A 101 -2.57 8.35 5.51
N GLY A 102 -3.09 9.19 6.40
CA GLY A 102 -3.86 10.38 6.02
C GLY A 102 -3.06 11.36 5.16
N LEU A 103 -1.82 11.67 5.56
CA LEU A 103 -0.93 12.53 4.76
C LEU A 103 -0.65 11.93 3.38
N ALA A 104 -0.39 10.63 3.29
CA ALA A 104 -0.18 9.95 2.01
C ALA A 104 -1.41 10.06 1.10
N ALA A 105 -2.62 9.88 1.64
CA ALA A 105 -3.86 10.05 0.88
C ALA A 105 -4.04 11.47 0.35
N VAL A 106 -3.72 12.49 1.15
CA VAL A 106 -3.76 13.90 0.73
C VAL A 106 -2.74 14.16 -0.38
N LEU A 107 -1.51 13.69 -0.27
CA LEU A 107 -0.48 13.88 -1.29
C LEU A 107 -0.82 13.17 -2.60
N VAL A 108 -1.37 11.95 -2.54
CA VAL A 108 -1.84 11.21 -3.72
C VAL A 108 -3.02 11.94 -4.38
N GLY A 109 -3.99 12.41 -3.59
CA GLY A 109 -5.13 13.17 -4.11
C GLY A 109 -4.71 14.51 -4.74
N TRP A 110 -3.78 15.23 -4.10
CA TRP A 110 -3.20 16.47 -4.64
C TRP A 110 -2.45 16.22 -5.95
N ASN A 111 -1.63 15.18 -6.00
CA ASN A 111 -0.94 14.78 -7.24
C ASN A 111 -1.92 14.41 -8.35
N GLY A 112 -3.00 13.68 -8.01
CA GLY A 112 -4.07 13.36 -8.96
C GLY A 112 -4.74 14.60 -9.53
N TYR A 113 -5.07 15.58 -8.68
CA TYR A 113 -5.62 16.88 -9.13
C TYR A 113 -4.69 17.59 -10.12
N LEU A 114 -3.39 17.70 -9.79
CA LEU A 114 -2.41 18.31 -10.68
C LEU A 114 -2.24 17.54 -12.00
N HIS A 115 -2.34 16.21 -11.97
CA HIS A 115 -2.22 15.40 -13.18
C HIS A 115 -3.37 15.68 -14.15
N VAL A 116 -4.60 15.72 -13.64
CA VAL A 116 -5.81 16.06 -14.42
C VAL A 116 -5.75 17.48 -14.99
N GLU A 117 -5.30 18.47 -14.20
CA GLU A 117 -5.22 19.85 -14.66
C GLU A 117 -4.13 20.05 -15.75
N ASN A 118 -3.06 19.26 -15.72
CA ASN A 118 -2.02 19.27 -16.74
C ASN A 118 -2.37 18.43 -17.99
N ASP A 119 -3.34 17.51 -17.90
CA ASP A 119 -3.82 16.68 -19.01
C ASP A 119 -5.35 16.74 -19.13
N LEU A 120 -5.84 17.88 -19.62
CA LEU A 120 -7.28 18.19 -19.80
C LEU A 120 -8.02 17.24 -20.77
N ALA A 121 -7.30 16.39 -21.50
CA ALA A 121 -7.86 15.40 -22.44
C ALA A 121 -7.73 13.95 -21.94
N GLY A 122 -7.14 13.74 -20.76
CA GLY A 122 -6.94 12.42 -20.16
C GLY A 122 -8.25 11.77 -19.69
N ALA A 123 -8.28 10.45 -19.65
CA ALA A 123 -9.44 9.67 -19.18
C ALA A 123 -9.83 9.93 -17.71
N GLU A 124 -8.95 10.60 -16.96
CA GLU A 124 -9.14 11.01 -15.56
C GLU A 124 -9.80 12.40 -15.42
N ALA A 125 -10.03 13.12 -16.53
CA ALA A 125 -10.64 14.46 -16.56
C ALA A 125 -12.19 14.46 -16.64
N ALA A 126 -12.82 13.28 -16.62
CA ALA A 126 -14.28 13.08 -16.66
C ALA A 126 -14.82 12.61 -15.31
#